data_AF-A0AAP1G652-F1
#
_entry.id   AF-A0AAP1G652-F1
#
_cell.length_a   1.000
_cell.length_b   1.000
_cell.length_c   1.000
_cell.angle_alpha   90.00
_cell.angle_beta   90.00
_cell.angle_gamma   90.00
#
_symmetry.space_group_name_H-M   'P 1'
#
loop_
_entity.id
_entity.type
_entity.pdbx_description
1 polymer ?
#
loop_
_entity_poly.entity_id
_entity_poly.type
_entity_poly.pdbx_seq_one_letter_code
_entity_poly.pdbx_strand_id
1 'polypeptide(L)'
;MKKVLFPVAVLAATTLTIISCRQDSEGVTQTERNSSKTLSPHVTVPDNNLLYDEFFVSKESKLIEGNRNKKINSKATFHPSASTKAALASTSSTLTSDQIVVTIPQKTFIGGVYNSTTLDNLDYTPISYPLDPITVSYSFPTDFIVDTIERPSLSSMRASVFKAMRAANFSGEQSLAFDYNIKQFSYYNELKIAFGSNVNIGKIFSIDISGSNNKIKRTTGVFAKFTQKNFTVDMDLPVDGNIFKNNSDLALTNGMNPVYISSVTYGRLGIVSIESNASYNEVNFALKAALTAGIVNGTLNIDSNSKKILEESDLSVYLVGGRGTDAVQVIKGFEGFSNFIVNGGRFTPEAPGVPIYFSASHATDNSVFYTTFTIDK
;
A
#
# COMPACT_ATOMS: atom_id res chain seq x y z
N MET A 1 64.62 32.56 -20.86
CA MET A 1 65.18 33.46 -19.83
C MET A 1 64.10 34.45 -19.38
N LYS A 2 63.54 34.27 -18.18
CA LYS A 2 63.27 35.30 -17.16
C LYS A 2 62.39 34.67 -16.08
N LYS A 3 63.02 34.39 -14.94
CA LYS A 3 62.41 34.03 -13.67
C LYS A 3 61.72 35.28 -13.10
N VAL A 4 60.55 35.13 -12.48
CA VAL A 4 60.01 36.11 -11.53
C VAL A 4 59.55 35.37 -10.28
N LEU A 5 59.99 35.90 -9.14
CA LEU A 5 59.90 35.40 -7.78
C LEU A 5 58.51 35.68 -7.16
N PHE A 6 58.18 34.87 -6.13
CA PHE A 6 57.07 34.96 -5.18
C PHE A 6 56.92 36.32 -4.46
N PRO A 7 55.77 36.56 -3.79
CA PRO A 7 55.77 36.36 -2.34
C PRO A 7 54.57 35.56 -1.79
N VAL A 8 54.89 34.84 -0.72
CA VAL A 8 54.02 34.05 0.17
C VAL A 8 53.16 35.00 1.02
N ALA A 9 51.85 34.77 1.08
CA ALA A 9 50.95 35.43 2.02
C ALA A 9 50.56 34.45 3.14
N VAL A 10 50.89 34.85 4.36
CA VAL A 10 50.60 34.18 5.63
C VAL A 10 49.12 34.40 5.96
N LEU A 11 48.34 33.34 6.16
CA LEU A 11 46.97 33.43 6.68
C LEU A 11 46.98 33.03 8.16
N ALA A 12 46.78 34.02 9.03
CA ALA A 12 46.69 33.85 10.48
C ALA A 12 45.32 33.28 10.86
N ALA A 13 45.32 32.18 11.63
CA ALA A 13 44.13 31.61 12.25
C ALA A 13 43.80 32.36 13.54
N THR A 14 42.62 32.98 13.63
CA THR A 14 42.07 33.56 14.85
C THR A 14 41.04 32.61 15.45
N THR A 15 41.41 31.99 16.57
CA THR A 15 40.55 31.22 17.46
C THR A 15 39.67 32.18 18.29
N LEU A 16 38.34 32.04 18.21
CA LEU A 16 37.42 32.67 19.16
C LEU A 16 37.07 31.67 20.27
N THR A 17 37.62 31.88 21.46
CA THR A 17 37.16 31.29 22.72
C THR A 17 36.09 32.19 23.32
N ILE A 18 34.91 31.65 23.64
CA ILE A 18 33.93 32.31 24.52
C ILE A 18 33.82 31.47 25.78
N ILE A 19 34.25 32.06 26.89
CA ILE A 19 34.20 31.50 28.24
C ILE A 19 32.86 31.87 28.89
N SER A 20 32.35 30.86 29.60
CA SER A 20 31.27 30.81 30.59
C SER A 20 31.08 32.04 31.50
N CYS A 21 29.83 32.35 31.82
CA CYS A 21 29.46 32.82 33.16
C CYS A 21 28.30 31.96 33.70
N ARG A 22 28.54 31.45 34.90
CA ARG A 22 27.70 30.59 35.74
C ARG A 22 27.26 31.44 36.94
N GLN A 23 26.01 31.32 37.38
CA GLN A 23 25.61 31.81 38.70
C GLN A 23 24.64 30.79 39.30
N ASP A 24 25.14 30.05 40.30
CA ASP A 24 24.38 29.15 41.17
C ASP A 24 23.87 29.96 42.37
N SER A 25 22.62 29.80 42.81
CA SER A 25 22.27 29.59 44.23
C SER A 25 20.83 29.06 44.41
N GLU A 26 20.73 27.87 45.03
CA GLU A 26 19.71 27.40 46.00
C GLU A 26 18.22 27.36 45.57
N GLY A 27 17.46 26.27 45.62
CA GLY A 27 17.55 25.04 46.41
C GLY A 27 16.24 24.83 47.20
N VAL A 28 15.17 24.30 46.57
CA VAL A 28 14.06 23.64 47.29
C VAL A 28 13.53 22.46 46.46
N THR A 29 13.70 21.27 47.02
CA THR A 29 13.16 19.99 46.56
C THR A 29 11.67 19.91 46.86
N GLN A 30 10.80 19.64 45.87
CA GLN A 30 9.64 18.76 46.05
C GLN A 30 9.25 18.05 44.74
N THR A 31 9.01 16.77 44.92
CA THR A 31 8.62 15.68 44.03
C THR A 31 7.31 15.95 43.27
N GLU A 32 7.31 15.76 41.95
CA GLU A 32 6.17 15.20 41.19
C GLU A 32 6.60 14.83 39.76
N ARG A 33 6.81 13.54 39.49
CA ARG A 33 6.93 13.00 38.12
C ARG A 33 5.52 12.89 37.53
N ASN A 34 5.07 13.92 36.82
CA ASN A 34 3.99 13.76 35.85
C ASN A 34 4.60 13.61 34.45
N SER A 35 4.55 12.38 33.95
CA SER A 35 4.86 12.00 32.58
C SER A 35 3.96 12.80 31.64
N SER A 36 4.57 13.70 30.86
CA SER A 36 3.91 14.36 29.73
C SER A 36 3.34 13.29 28.79
N LYS A 37 2.01 13.29 28.66
CA LYS A 37 1.29 12.45 27.71
C LYS A 37 1.67 12.87 26.30
N THR A 38 2.43 12.01 25.62
CA THR A 38 2.46 11.93 24.15
C THR A 38 1.03 11.84 23.63
N LEU A 39 0.57 12.89 22.95
CA LEU A 39 -0.59 12.80 22.06
C LEU A 39 -0.14 12.04 20.80
N SER A 40 -0.24 10.72 20.84
CA SER A 40 -0.30 9.91 19.63
C SER A 40 -1.70 10.12 19.03
N PRO A 41 -1.83 10.48 17.74
CA PRO A 41 -3.14 10.51 17.10
C PRO A 41 -3.67 9.07 17.05
N HIS A 42 -4.61 8.77 17.94
CA HIS A 42 -5.31 7.50 17.95
C HIS A 42 -6.33 7.56 16.80
N VAL A 43 -5.92 7.09 15.62
CA VAL A 43 -6.86 6.78 14.54
C VAL A 43 -7.60 5.52 14.97
N THR A 44 -8.87 5.67 15.32
CA THR A 44 -9.76 4.55 15.59
C THR A 44 -10.10 3.88 14.27
N VAL A 45 -9.39 2.79 13.95
CA VAL A 45 -9.77 1.91 12.84
C VAL A 45 -11.07 1.20 13.24
N PRO A 46 -12.09 1.10 12.36
CA PRO A 46 -13.25 0.26 12.62
C PRO A 46 -12.81 -1.19 12.83
N ASP A 47 -13.09 -1.75 14.01
CA ASP A 47 -12.85 -3.16 14.34
C ASP A 47 -13.76 -4.08 13.51
N ASN A 48 -13.37 -4.34 12.27
CA ASN A 48 -13.79 -5.53 11.53
C ASN A 48 -12.52 -6.30 11.19
N ASN A 49 -12.06 -7.15 12.13
CA ASN A 49 -10.90 -8.01 11.96
C ASN A 49 -11.02 -8.84 10.68
N LEU A 50 -10.39 -8.37 9.60
CA LEU A 50 -10.15 -9.17 8.42
C LEU A 50 -9.08 -10.19 8.80
N LEU A 51 -9.53 -11.38 9.20
CA LEU A 51 -8.64 -12.50 9.51
C LEU A 51 -7.85 -12.87 8.25
N TYR A 52 -6.59 -12.46 8.23
CA TYR A 52 -5.57 -12.85 7.27
C TYR A 52 -4.54 -13.75 7.97
N ASP A 53 -3.99 -14.70 7.21
CA ASP A 53 -2.68 -15.24 7.54
C ASP A 53 -1.65 -14.21 7.08
N GLU A 54 -1.17 -13.36 8.00
CA GLU A 54 -0.07 -12.43 7.74
C GLU A 54 1.28 -13.16 7.81
N PHE A 55 2.15 -12.90 6.84
CA PHE A 55 3.52 -13.42 6.86
C PHE A 55 4.46 -12.47 6.10
N PHE A 56 5.66 -12.26 6.65
CA PHE A 56 6.64 -11.29 6.16
C PHE A 56 7.88 -12.01 5.62
N VAL A 57 8.33 -11.61 4.43
CA VAL A 57 9.59 -12.11 3.85
C VAL A 57 10.48 -10.92 3.54
N SER A 58 11.66 -10.87 4.16
CA SER A 58 12.73 -9.97 3.75
C SER A 58 13.84 -10.77 3.09
N LYS A 59 14.48 -10.23 2.04
CA LYS A 59 15.64 -10.90 1.41
C LYS A 59 16.88 -10.98 2.32
N GLU A 60 16.91 -10.24 3.43
CA GLU A 60 18.05 -10.18 4.36
C GLU A 60 17.89 -11.03 5.63
N SER A 61 16.69 -11.55 5.92
CA SER A 61 16.46 -12.34 7.14
C SER A 61 15.78 -13.68 6.87
N LYS A 62 16.45 -14.75 7.33
CA LYS A 62 15.80 -16.04 7.58
C LYS A 62 14.64 -15.82 8.56
N LEU A 63 13.47 -16.36 8.16
CA LEU A 63 12.24 -16.60 8.91
C LEU A 63 12.29 -16.26 10.41
N ILE A 64 11.54 -15.23 10.84
CA ILE A 64 11.05 -15.14 12.21
C ILE A 64 9.59 -15.62 12.19
N GLU A 65 9.36 -16.87 12.62
CA GLU A 65 8.02 -17.32 12.99
C GLU A 65 7.57 -16.55 14.25
N GLY A 66 6.69 -15.58 14.07
CA GLY A 66 6.06 -14.84 15.16
C GLY A 66 5.05 -15.72 15.90
N ASN A 67 5.52 -16.54 16.83
CA ASN A 67 4.69 -17.35 17.71
C ASN A 67 4.04 -16.45 18.78
N ARG A 68 2.80 -15.98 18.57
CA ARG A 68 1.96 -15.40 19.64
C ARG A 68 0.87 -16.37 20.06
N ASN A 69 1.26 -17.39 20.82
CA ASN A 69 0.32 -18.10 21.70
C ASN A 69 -0.11 -17.16 22.82
N LYS A 70 -1.27 -16.52 22.71
CA LYS A 70 -2.00 -15.99 23.86
C LYS A 70 -3.18 -16.90 24.15
N LYS A 71 -2.96 -17.85 25.09
CA LYS A 71 -4.02 -18.61 25.76
C LYS A 71 -5.07 -17.63 26.28
N ILE A 72 -6.27 -17.66 25.71
CA ILE A 72 -7.48 -17.16 26.39
C ILE A 72 -8.20 -18.41 26.91
N ASN A 73 -8.11 -18.60 28.22
CA ASN A 73 -8.95 -19.55 28.94
C ASN A 73 -10.39 -19.00 28.96
N SER A 74 -11.32 -19.69 28.32
CA SER A 74 -12.72 -19.65 28.72
C SER A 74 -13.29 -21.06 28.66
N LYS A 75 -13.38 -21.71 29.82
CA LYS A 75 -14.23 -22.89 30.02
C LYS A 75 -15.69 -22.45 29.83
N ALA A 76 -16.36 -23.00 28.83
CA ALA A 76 -17.81 -23.10 28.82
C ALA A 76 -18.19 -24.47 28.25
N THR A 77 -18.72 -25.31 29.12
CA THR A 77 -19.29 -26.64 28.84
C THR A 77 -20.45 -26.52 27.85
N PHE A 78 -20.38 -27.26 26.75
CA PHE A 78 -21.45 -27.35 25.74
C PHE A 78 -22.22 -28.66 25.93
N HIS A 79 -23.52 -28.58 26.19
CA HIS A 79 -24.46 -29.70 26.10
C HIS A 79 -25.11 -29.68 24.70
N PRO A 80 -25.17 -30.79 23.96
CA PRO A 80 -25.79 -30.80 22.64
C PRO A 80 -27.28 -31.14 22.77
N SER A 81 -28.16 -30.28 22.28
CA SER A 81 -29.48 -30.73 21.85
C SER A 81 -30.10 -29.84 20.76
N ALA A 82 -30.82 -30.55 19.89
CA ALA A 82 -31.84 -30.10 18.96
C ALA A 82 -31.39 -29.44 17.64
N SER A 83 -31.55 -30.24 16.60
CA SER A 83 -31.68 -29.91 15.19
C SER A 83 -32.53 -28.67 14.91
N THR A 84 -32.05 -27.81 14.03
CA THR A 84 -32.93 -27.00 13.17
C THR A 84 -32.25 -26.86 11.81
N LYS A 85 -32.94 -27.25 10.74
CA LYS A 85 -32.55 -26.94 9.35
C LYS A 85 -32.47 -25.42 9.23
N ALA A 86 -31.28 -24.83 9.33
CA ALA A 86 -31.06 -23.44 9.00
C ALA A 86 -31.12 -23.30 7.48
N ALA A 87 -32.03 -22.46 7.00
CA ALA A 87 -31.97 -21.95 5.63
C ALA A 87 -30.58 -21.34 5.40
N LEU A 88 -30.01 -21.52 4.20
CA LEU A 88 -28.78 -20.85 3.76
C LEU A 88 -29.05 -19.34 3.79
N ALA A 89 -28.76 -18.68 4.92
CA ALA A 89 -28.76 -17.23 5.01
C ALA A 89 -27.49 -16.76 4.31
N SER A 90 -27.65 -16.10 3.16
CA SER A 90 -26.54 -15.39 2.52
C SER A 90 -25.97 -14.41 3.54
N THR A 91 -24.69 -14.56 3.89
CA THR A 91 -24.07 -13.71 4.90
C THR A 91 -23.39 -12.56 4.16
N SER A 92 -24.01 -11.39 4.19
CA SER A 92 -23.47 -10.18 3.61
C SER A 92 -22.69 -9.39 4.68
N SER A 93 -21.54 -8.85 4.34
CA SER A 93 -20.72 -8.01 5.22
C SER A 93 -20.25 -6.77 4.49
N THR A 94 -20.52 -5.61 5.06
CA THR A 94 -20.03 -4.32 4.58
C THR A 94 -18.74 -3.97 5.29
N LEU A 95 -17.73 -3.60 4.50
CA LEU A 95 -16.40 -3.23 4.94
C LEU A 95 -16.03 -1.85 4.39
N THR A 96 -15.04 -1.23 5.01
CA THR A 96 -14.48 0.04 4.56
C THR A 96 -12.97 -0.02 4.42
N SER A 97 -12.38 0.87 3.61
CA SER A 97 -10.93 1.00 3.48
C SER A 97 -10.52 2.43 3.16
N ASP A 98 -9.45 2.90 3.79
CA ASP A 98 -8.76 4.16 3.51
C ASP A 98 -7.55 4.00 2.58
N GLN A 99 -7.18 2.76 2.26
CA GLN A 99 -6.08 2.43 1.36
C GLN A 99 -6.62 1.68 0.13
N ILE A 100 -6.65 2.37 -1.00
CA ILE A 100 -7.34 1.91 -2.20
C ILE A 100 -6.32 1.41 -3.23
N VAL A 101 -6.51 0.20 -3.76
CA VAL A 101 -5.63 -0.33 -4.82
C VAL A 101 -5.78 0.50 -6.10
N VAL A 102 -4.65 0.88 -6.69
CA VAL A 102 -4.64 1.57 -7.99
C VAL A 102 -4.99 0.59 -9.11
N THR A 103 -6.06 0.88 -9.85
CA THR A 103 -6.45 0.12 -11.06
C THR A 103 -6.25 0.90 -12.35
N ILE A 104 -6.09 2.23 -12.27
CA ILE A 104 -5.91 3.11 -13.43
C ILE A 104 -4.74 4.09 -13.14
N PRO A 105 -3.47 3.63 -13.17
CA PRO A 105 -2.32 4.46 -12.78
C PRO A 105 -2.22 5.81 -13.52
N GLN A 106 -2.63 5.86 -14.79
CA GLN A 106 -2.66 7.09 -15.59
C GLN A 106 -3.70 8.12 -15.14
N LYS A 107 -4.64 7.71 -14.28
CA LYS A 107 -5.62 8.58 -13.62
C LYS A 107 -5.34 8.72 -12.13
N THR A 108 -4.24 8.22 -11.59
CA THR A 108 -3.90 8.32 -10.16
C THR A 108 -2.73 9.27 -9.98
N PHE A 109 -2.97 10.45 -9.42
CA PHE A 109 -1.93 11.41 -9.10
C PHE A 109 -2.30 12.26 -7.89
N ILE A 110 -1.27 12.68 -7.14
CA ILE A 110 -1.41 13.51 -5.93
C ILE A 110 -2.14 14.83 -6.25
N GLY A 111 -3.10 15.22 -5.41
CA GLY A 111 -3.98 16.37 -5.60
C GLY A 111 -5.04 16.22 -6.70
N GLY A 112 -5.11 15.07 -7.39
CA GLY A 112 -6.20 14.82 -8.34
C GLY A 112 -7.56 14.75 -7.64
N VAL A 113 -8.59 15.40 -8.21
CA VAL A 113 -9.93 15.47 -7.62
C VAL A 113 -10.91 14.60 -8.38
N TYR A 114 -11.70 13.81 -7.66
CA TYR A 114 -12.63 12.82 -8.21
C TYR A 114 -14.00 12.86 -7.53
N ASN A 115 -15.00 12.37 -8.25
CA ASN A 115 -16.31 12.09 -7.71
C ASN A 115 -16.26 10.83 -6.83
N SER A 116 -16.51 10.97 -5.53
CA SER A 116 -16.45 9.83 -4.60
C SER A 116 -17.53 8.79 -4.85
N THR A 117 -18.68 9.17 -5.43
CA THR A 117 -19.82 8.26 -5.67
C THR A 117 -19.50 7.14 -6.67
N THR A 118 -18.45 7.28 -7.48
CA THR A 118 -17.98 6.24 -8.40
C THR A 118 -16.69 5.57 -7.91
N LEU A 119 -16.04 6.13 -6.89
CA LEU A 119 -14.72 5.68 -6.44
C LEU A 119 -14.79 4.37 -5.65
N ASP A 120 -15.93 4.07 -5.02
CA ASP A 120 -16.20 2.76 -4.40
C ASP A 120 -16.06 1.60 -5.39
N ASN A 121 -16.28 1.82 -6.69
CA ASN A 121 -16.14 0.81 -7.73
C ASN A 121 -14.78 0.89 -8.46
N LEU A 122 -13.87 1.77 -8.01
CA LEU A 122 -12.65 2.18 -8.72
C LEU A 122 -12.92 2.75 -10.12
N ASP A 123 -14.04 3.45 -10.28
CA ASP A 123 -14.33 4.22 -11.47
C ASP A 123 -13.91 5.68 -11.24
N TYR A 124 -12.77 6.04 -11.80
CA TYR A 124 -12.11 7.34 -11.61
C TYR A 124 -12.77 8.38 -12.52
N THR A 125 -13.74 9.10 -11.96
CA THR A 125 -14.44 10.22 -12.62
C THR A 125 -13.84 11.54 -12.15
N PRO A 126 -12.98 12.19 -12.96
CA PRO A 126 -12.30 13.41 -12.53
C PRO A 126 -13.26 14.60 -12.45
N ILE A 127 -13.03 15.47 -11.46
CA ILE A 127 -13.69 16.78 -11.33
C ILE A 127 -12.67 17.83 -11.76
N SER A 128 -12.95 18.54 -12.85
CA SER A 128 -11.98 19.43 -13.50
C SER A 128 -12.32 20.90 -13.25
N TYR A 129 -11.68 21.48 -12.23
CA TYR A 129 -11.63 22.91 -11.96
C TYR A 129 -10.17 23.32 -11.70
N PRO A 130 -9.81 24.62 -11.78
CA PRO A 130 -8.51 25.09 -11.33
C PRO A 130 -8.24 24.69 -9.87
N LEU A 131 -7.08 24.09 -9.62
CA LEU A 131 -6.65 23.65 -8.29
C LEU A 131 -5.56 24.57 -7.77
N ASP A 132 -5.43 24.67 -6.46
CA ASP A 132 -4.31 25.37 -5.84
C ASP A 132 -2.99 24.61 -6.01
N PRO A 133 -1.86 25.33 -5.94
CA PRO A 133 -0.57 24.69 -5.73
C PRO A 133 -0.59 23.81 -4.49
N ILE A 134 0.03 22.64 -4.57
CA ILE A 134 0.14 21.70 -3.45
C ILE A 134 1.60 21.58 -3.01
N THR A 135 1.81 21.50 -1.70
CA THR A 135 3.10 21.12 -1.13
C THR A 135 3.11 19.62 -0.92
N VAL A 136 4.16 18.96 -1.42
CA VAL A 136 4.32 17.49 -1.30
C VAL A 136 5.64 17.15 -0.61
N SER A 137 5.67 15.99 0.04
CA SER A 137 6.87 15.40 0.62
C SER A 137 7.03 13.93 0.25
N TYR A 138 8.25 13.42 0.42
CA TYR A 138 8.65 12.06 0.06
C TYR A 138 9.15 11.29 1.27
N SER A 139 8.76 10.02 1.41
CA SER A 139 9.19 9.17 2.53
C SER A 139 10.54 8.47 2.34
N PHE A 140 11.31 8.82 1.31
CA PHE A 140 12.68 8.32 1.12
C PHE A 140 13.74 9.38 1.48
N PRO A 141 14.94 8.99 1.91
CA PRO A 141 16.04 9.92 2.15
C PRO A 141 16.45 10.63 0.85
N THR A 142 16.51 11.96 0.90
CA THR A 142 16.98 12.86 -0.16
C THR A 142 17.19 14.25 0.43
N ASP A 143 18.05 15.09 -0.16
CA ASP A 143 18.15 16.51 0.22
C ASP A 143 16.96 17.34 -0.29
N PHE A 144 16.16 16.79 -1.23
CA PHE A 144 14.98 17.43 -1.79
C PHE A 144 13.70 16.77 -1.26
N ILE A 145 13.43 16.97 0.03
CA ILE A 145 12.34 16.29 0.76
C ILE A 145 10.97 16.87 0.40
N VAL A 146 10.90 18.18 0.13
CA VAL A 146 9.64 18.92 -0.09
C VAL A 146 9.68 19.62 -1.45
N ASP A 147 8.57 19.57 -2.19
CA ASP A 147 8.37 20.31 -3.44
C ASP A 147 7.02 21.05 -3.43
N THR A 148 6.91 22.07 -4.26
CA THR A 148 5.64 22.71 -4.57
C THR A 148 5.24 22.36 -6.01
N ILE A 149 4.09 21.71 -6.16
CA ILE A 149 3.48 21.42 -7.45
C ILE A 149 2.45 22.50 -7.76
N GLU A 150 2.81 23.44 -8.64
CA GLU A 150 1.97 24.58 -9.05
C GLU A 150 0.62 24.18 -9.66
N ARG A 151 0.59 23.03 -10.34
CA ARG A 151 -0.63 22.48 -10.94
C ARG A 151 -0.65 20.98 -10.73
N PRO A 152 -1.50 20.46 -9.82
CA PRO A 152 -1.67 19.03 -9.62
C PRO A 152 -2.01 18.33 -10.94
N SER A 153 -1.16 17.41 -11.36
CA SER A 153 -1.33 16.61 -12.57
C SER A 153 -0.39 15.41 -12.55
N LEU A 154 -0.70 14.38 -13.36
CA LEU A 154 0.17 13.20 -13.50
C LEU A 154 1.60 13.58 -13.91
N SER A 155 1.76 14.50 -14.86
CA SER A 155 3.08 14.92 -15.34
C SER A 155 3.84 15.72 -14.27
N SER A 156 3.17 16.62 -13.55
CA SER A 156 3.77 17.36 -12.44
C SER A 156 4.23 16.43 -11.32
N MET A 157 3.39 15.47 -10.91
CA MET A 157 3.75 14.48 -9.89
C MET A 157 4.99 13.69 -10.31
N ARG A 158 5.01 13.17 -11.55
CA ARG A 158 6.16 12.42 -12.08
C ARG A 158 7.43 13.28 -12.10
N ALA A 159 7.34 14.51 -12.59
CA ALA A 159 8.48 15.43 -12.64
C ALA A 159 9.04 15.73 -11.24
N SER A 160 8.15 15.95 -10.28
CA SER A 160 8.46 16.23 -8.88
C SER A 160 9.16 15.03 -8.21
N VAL A 161 8.63 13.81 -8.37
CA VAL A 161 9.25 12.56 -7.91
C VAL A 161 10.63 12.35 -8.55
N PHE A 162 10.75 12.51 -9.87
CA PHE A 162 12.04 12.34 -10.56
C PHE A 162 13.09 13.37 -10.10
N LYS A 163 12.67 14.60 -9.83
CA LYS A 163 13.54 15.65 -9.27
C LYS A 163 14.04 15.25 -7.88
N ALA A 164 13.15 14.78 -7.00
CA ALA A 164 13.49 14.34 -5.64
C ALA A 164 14.46 13.15 -5.61
N MET A 165 14.28 12.18 -6.51
CA MET A 165 15.16 11.00 -6.59
C MET A 165 16.54 11.29 -7.18
N ARG A 166 16.69 12.41 -7.89
CA ARG A 166 17.98 12.83 -8.50
C ARG A 166 18.72 13.87 -7.65
N ALA A 167 18.12 14.31 -6.56
CA ALA A 167 18.78 15.21 -5.64
C ALA A 167 19.89 14.49 -4.85
N ALA A 168 20.77 15.29 -4.23
CA ALA A 168 21.86 14.77 -3.42
C ALA A 168 21.33 13.96 -2.22
N ASN A 169 22.16 13.03 -1.73
CA ASN A 169 21.84 12.12 -0.63
C ASN A 169 20.57 11.28 -0.82
N PHE A 170 20.11 11.10 -2.07
CA PHE A 170 19.09 10.11 -2.37
C PHE A 170 19.56 8.70 -1.96
N SER A 171 18.72 7.99 -1.21
CA SER A 171 18.89 6.57 -0.96
C SER A 171 17.61 5.80 -1.26
N GLY A 172 17.70 4.88 -2.22
CA GLY A 172 16.64 3.91 -2.52
C GLY A 172 16.83 2.57 -1.81
N GLU A 173 17.80 2.46 -0.89
CA GLU A 173 18.00 1.23 -0.12
C GLU A 173 16.82 1.00 0.81
N GLN A 174 15.97 0.07 0.39
CA GLN A 174 14.94 -0.51 1.23
C GLN A 174 15.18 -2.00 1.29
N SER A 175 15.15 -2.55 2.50
CA SER A 175 15.03 -3.99 2.68
C SER A 175 13.81 -4.43 1.88
N LEU A 176 14.04 -5.22 0.82
CA LEU A 176 12.98 -5.78 -0.01
C LEU A 176 12.12 -6.68 0.89
N ALA A 177 11.09 -6.09 1.48
CA ALA A 177 10.10 -6.75 2.30
C ALA A 177 8.82 -6.85 1.46
N PHE A 178 8.32 -8.07 1.32
CA PHE A 178 6.98 -8.28 0.81
C PHE A 178 6.05 -8.54 1.98
N ASP A 179 4.98 -7.75 2.04
CA ASP A 179 3.83 -8.02 2.89
C ASP A 179 2.92 -9.02 2.19
N TYR A 180 2.69 -10.18 2.79
CA TYR A 180 1.75 -11.17 2.29
C TYR A 180 0.53 -11.27 3.20
N ASN A 181 -0.63 -11.14 2.57
CA ASN A 181 -1.92 -11.35 3.21
C ASN A 181 -2.61 -12.51 2.50
N ILE A 182 -2.59 -13.70 3.10
CA ILE A 182 -3.16 -14.91 2.50
C ILE A 182 -4.50 -15.21 3.17
N LYS A 183 -5.50 -15.58 2.38
CA LYS A 183 -6.83 -15.91 2.89
C LYS A 183 -7.53 -16.95 2.02
N GLN A 184 -8.19 -17.91 2.68
CA GLN A 184 -9.11 -18.82 2.02
C GLN A 184 -10.40 -18.09 1.63
N PHE A 185 -10.96 -18.41 0.46
CA PHE A 185 -12.26 -17.93 0.03
C PHE A 185 -13.10 -19.04 -0.59
N SER A 186 -14.42 -18.88 -0.51
CA SER A 186 -15.42 -19.77 -1.11
C SER A 186 -16.26 -19.05 -2.17
N TYR A 187 -16.23 -17.71 -2.15
CA TYR A 187 -16.94 -16.87 -3.11
C TYR A 187 -16.00 -15.84 -3.71
N TYR A 188 -16.02 -15.66 -5.03
CA TYR A 188 -15.20 -14.69 -5.74
C TYR A 188 -15.39 -13.26 -5.20
N ASN A 189 -16.57 -12.95 -4.67
CA ASN A 189 -16.87 -11.64 -4.06
C ASN A 189 -15.95 -11.32 -2.86
N GLU A 190 -15.42 -12.34 -2.16
CA GLU A 190 -14.47 -12.16 -1.07
C GLU A 190 -13.12 -11.59 -1.52
N LEU A 191 -12.77 -11.66 -2.82
CA LEU A 191 -11.53 -11.07 -3.34
C LEU A 191 -11.54 -9.53 -3.31
N LYS A 192 -12.71 -8.90 -3.19
CA LYS A 192 -12.83 -7.43 -3.02
C LYS A 192 -12.00 -6.92 -1.84
N ILE A 193 -11.79 -7.74 -0.81
CA ILE A 193 -10.96 -7.39 0.35
C ILE A 193 -9.52 -7.04 -0.09
N ALA A 194 -8.95 -7.75 -1.07
CA ALA A 194 -7.60 -7.48 -1.54
C ALA A 194 -7.48 -6.09 -2.23
N PHE A 195 -8.58 -5.59 -2.79
CA PHE A 195 -8.66 -4.28 -3.46
C PHE A 195 -9.07 -3.15 -2.53
N GLY A 196 -9.72 -3.46 -1.39
CA GLY A 196 -10.31 -2.48 -0.49
C GLY A 196 -11.47 -1.71 -1.15
N SER A 197 -12.20 -2.31 -2.08
CA SER A 197 -13.18 -1.60 -2.91
C SER A 197 -14.18 -2.57 -3.57
N ASN A 198 -15.32 -2.05 -4.02
CA ASN A 198 -16.41 -2.78 -4.67
C ASN A 198 -16.12 -3.12 -6.14
N VAL A 199 -14.96 -3.70 -6.39
CA VAL A 199 -14.50 -4.06 -7.73
C VAL A 199 -15.31 -5.21 -8.35
N ASN A 200 -15.41 -5.21 -9.69
CA ASN A 200 -15.93 -6.35 -10.43
C ASN A 200 -14.83 -7.41 -10.63
N ILE A 201 -14.78 -8.40 -9.73
CA ILE A 201 -13.78 -9.48 -9.73
C ILE A 201 -13.82 -10.31 -11.02
N GLY A 202 -15.00 -10.63 -11.54
CA GLY A 202 -15.14 -11.39 -12.79
C GLY A 202 -14.52 -10.66 -13.99
N LYS A 203 -14.73 -9.34 -14.07
CA LYS A 203 -14.10 -8.49 -15.10
C LYS A 203 -12.59 -8.38 -14.90
N ILE A 204 -12.13 -8.14 -13.67
CA ILE A 204 -10.69 -8.00 -13.37
C ILE A 204 -9.94 -9.27 -13.74
N PHE A 205 -10.37 -10.43 -13.26
CA PHE A 205 -9.63 -11.68 -13.50
C PHE A 205 -10.05 -12.41 -14.79
N SER A 206 -11.01 -11.86 -15.53
CA SER A 206 -11.62 -12.53 -16.69
C SER A 206 -12.09 -13.94 -16.35
N ILE A 207 -12.86 -14.04 -15.27
CA ILE A 207 -13.47 -15.28 -14.77
C ILE A 207 -14.98 -15.16 -14.94
N ASP A 208 -15.58 -16.20 -15.52
CA ASP A 208 -17.04 -16.29 -15.58
C ASP A 208 -17.60 -16.64 -14.19
N ILE A 209 -18.23 -15.63 -13.59
CA ILE A 209 -18.91 -15.68 -12.30
C ILE A 209 -20.45 -15.76 -12.46
N SER A 210 -20.94 -15.77 -13.71
CA SER A 210 -22.38 -15.81 -13.99
C SER A 210 -22.93 -17.23 -13.73
N GLY A 211 -24.05 -17.32 -13.01
CA GLY A 211 -24.74 -18.59 -12.75
C GLY A 211 -24.30 -19.39 -11.52
N SER A 212 -23.22 -19.01 -10.81
CA SER A 212 -22.76 -19.72 -9.59
C SER A 212 -23.05 -19.00 -8.27
N ASN A 213 -23.87 -17.94 -8.26
CA ASN A 213 -24.03 -17.04 -7.11
C ASN A 213 -22.67 -16.56 -6.56
N ASN A 214 -21.72 -16.26 -7.45
CA ASN A 214 -20.33 -15.91 -7.14
C ASN A 214 -19.51 -17.00 -6.42
N LYS A 215 -19.99 -18.23 -6.33
CA LYS A 215 -19.24 -19.34 -5.72
C LYS A 215 -18.12 -19.83 -6.63
N ILE A 216 -17.00 -20.25 -6.04
CA ILE A 216 -15.92 -20.93 -6.75
C ILE A 216 -16.38 -22.26 -7.36
N LYS A 217 -15.72 -22.69 -8.42
CA LYS A 217 -15.96 -23.93 -9.18
C LYS A 217 -15.23 -25.14 -8.61
N ARG A 218 -14.08 -24.96 -7.96
CA ARG A 218 -13.27 -26.00 -7.31
C ARG A 218 -13.44 -26.00 -5.79
N THR A 219 -12.76 -26.93 -5.13
CA THR A 219 -12.91 -27.18 -3.68
C THR A 219 -12.35 -26.06 -2.81
N THR A 220 -11.23 -25.45 -3.21
CA THR A 220 -10.47 -24.51 -2.39
C THR A 220 -10.14 -23.26 -3.19
N GLY A 221 -10.55 -22.08 -2.71
CA GLY A 221 -10.05 -20.79 -3.15
C GLY A 221 -9.02 -20.24 -2.16
N VAL A 222 -7.88 -19.76 -2.65
CA VAL A 222 -6.88 -19.01 -1.87
C VAL A 222 -6.55 -17.74 -2.63
N PHE A 223 -6.63 -16.58 -1.96
CA PHE A 223 -6.06 -15.36 -2.51
C PHE A 223 -4.90 -14.87 -1.64
N ALA A 224 -3.93 -14.23 -2.27
CA ALA A 224 -2.82 -13.59 -1.60
C ALA A 224 -2.54 -12.23 -2.21
N LYS A 225 -2.38 -11.22 -1.36
CA LYS A 225 -1.88 -9.90 -1.77
C LYS A 225 -0.40 -9.80 -1.41
N PHE A 226 0.45 -9.55 -2.40
CA PHE A 226 1.86 -9.24 -2.21
C PHE A 226 2.09 -7.76 -2.51
N THR A 227 2.81 -7.09 -1.62
CA THR A 227 3.13 -5.67 -1.78
C THR A 227 4.60 -5.44 -1.50
N GLN A 228 5.29 -4.80 -2.44
CA GLN A 228 6.54 -4.10 -2.18
C GLN A 228 6.24 -2.60 -2.23
N LYS A 229 6.24 -1.94 -1.07
CA LYS A 229 6.10 -0.49 -0.98
C LYS A 229 7.49 0.13 -1.11
N ASN A 230 7.67 0.98 -2.12
CA ASN A 230 8.94 1.66 -2.38
C ASN A 230 9.01 3.01 -1.67
N PHE A 231 7.94 3.80 -1.69
CA PHE A 231 7.85 5.08 -0.99
C PHE A 231 6.42 5.61 -1.09
N THR A 232 6.17 6.73 -0.43
CA THR A 232 4.95 7.52 -0.50
C THR A 232 5.27 8.93 -0.99
N VAL A 233 4.33 9.50 -1.73
CA VAL A 233 4.24 10.93 -2.01
C VAL A 233 3.01 11.42 -1.27
N ASP A 234 3.21 12.31 -0.31
CA ASP A 234 2.17 12.79 0.59
C ASP A 234 2.05 14.30 0.42
N MET A 235 0.83 14.84 0.40
CA MET A 235 0.62 16.30 0.34
C MET A 235 0.20 16.86 1.69
N ASP A 236 0.62 18.09 1.95
CA ASP A 236 0.06 18.87 3.06
C ASP A 236 -1.43 19.16 2.79
N LEU A 237 -2.19 19.40 3.86
CA LEU A 237 -3.56 19.88 3.70
C LEU A 237 -3.55 21.23 2.96
N PRO A 238 -4.55 21.51 2.09
CA PRO A 238 -4.65 22.80 1.43
C PRO A 238 -4.64 23.96 2.44
N VAL A 239 -3.90 25.02 2.14
CA VAL A 239 -3.58 26.08 3.11
C VAL A 239 -4.83 26.79 3.65
N ASP A 240 -5.82 27.00 2.80
CA ASP A 240 -7.11 27.60 3.17
C ASP A 240 -8.20 26.55 3.47
N GLY A 241 -7.82 25.27 3.48
CA GLY A 241 -8.72 24.14 3.66
C GLY A 241 -9.44 23.68 2.38
N ASN A 242 -9.22 24.33 1.24
CA ASN A 242 -9.85 23.96 -0.04
C ASN A 242 -8.80 23.61 -1.10
N ILE A 243 -9.01 22.49 -1.82
CA ILE A 243 -8.11 22.08 -2.91
C ILE A 243 -8.32 22.87 -4.20
N PHE A 244 -9.50 23.49 -4.36
CA PHE A 244 -9.84 24.28 -5.53
C PHE A 244 -9.34 25.71 -5.39
N LYS A 245 -8.72 26.22 -6.45
CA LYS A 245 -8.18 27.58 -6.49
C LYS A 245 -9.23 28.67 -6.27
N ASN A 246 -10.45 28.45 -6.77
CA ASN A 246 -11.57 29.34 -6.48
C ASN A 246 -12.50 28.67 -5.47
N ASN A 247 -12.74 29.33 -4.34
CA ASN A 247 -13.56 28.77 -3.26
C ASN A 247 -15.03 28.56 -3.65
N SER A 248 -15.51 29.26 -4.68
CA SER A 248 -16.83 29.03 -5.27
C SER A 248 -16.94 27.68 -6.00
N ASP A 249 -15.83 27.13 -6.51
CA ASP A 249 -15.86 25.91 -7.33
C ASP A 249 -16.23 24.69 -6.47
N LEU A 250 -15.87 24.69 -5.18
CA LEU A 250 -16.29 23.65 -4.24
C LEU A 250 -17.83 23.52 -4.20
N ALA A 251 -18.55 24.65 -4.10
CA ALA A 251 -20.00 24.65 -4.04
C ALA A 251 -20.64 24.10 -5.33
N LEU A 252 -20.01 24.31 -6.50
CA LEU A 252 -20.46 23.77 -7.79
C LEU A 252 -20.28 22.24 -7.87
N THR A 253 -19.48 21.65 -6.99
CA THR A 253 -19.17 20.23 -6.97
C THR A 253 -19.90 19.43 -5.90
N ASN A 254 -20.73 20.06 -5.06
CA ASN A 254 -21.42 19.43 -3.94
C ASN A 254 -22.19 18.14 -4.31
N GLY A 255 -22.84 18.10 -5.47
CA GLY A 255 -23.57 16.91 -5.94
C GLY A 255 -22.67 15.72 -6.32
N MET A 256 -21.36 15.92 -6.45
CA MET A 256 -20.35 14.90 -6.78
C MET A 256 -19.55 14.45 -5.57
N ASN A 257 -19.77 15.05 -4.38
CA ASN A 257 -19.04 14.78 -3.15
C ASN A 257 -17.51 14.66 -3.39
N PRO A 258 -16.85 15.77 -3.74
CA PRO A 258 -15.47 15.79 -4.24
C PRO A 258 -14.48 15.25 -3.21
N VAL A 259 -13.58 14.38 -3.67
CA VAL A 259 -12.42 13.91 -2.90
C VAL A 259 -11.14 14.17 -3.68
N TYR A 260 -10.05 14.50 -3.00
CA TYR A 260 -8.73 14.64 -3.61
C TYR A 260 -7.76 13.57 -3.09
N ILE A 261 -6.87 13.10 -3.95
CA ILE A 261 -5.83 12.14 -3.57
C ILE A 261 -4.80 12.86 -2.70
N SER A 262 -4.67 12.46 -1.43
CA SER A 262 -3.80 13.09 -0.43
C SER A 262 -2.51 12.31 -0.16
N SER A 263 -2.46 11.03 -0.54
CA SER A 263 -1.25 10.21 -0.49
C SER A 263 -1.23 9.20 -1.63
N VAL A 264 -0.06 8.98 -2.22
CA VAL A 264 0.18 7.95 -3.24
C VAL A 264 1.35 7.07 -2.80
N THR A 265 1.10 5.78 -2.65
CA THR A 265 2.16 4.78 -2.42
C THR A 265 2.67 4.28 -3.76
N TYR A 266 3.98 4.41 -3.99
CA TYR A 266 4.69 3.83 -5.11
C TYR A 266 5.27 2.48 -4.74
N GLY A 267 5.29 1.57 -5.71
CA GLY A 267 5.86 0.25 -5.49
C GLY A 267 5.47 -0.75 -6.56
N ARG A 268 5.31 -1.99 -6.11
CA ARG A 268 4.86 -3.13 -6.91
C ARG A 268 3.82 -3.90 -6.10
N LEU A 269 2.72 -4.21 -6.73
CA LEU A 269 1.61 -4.90 -6.10
C LEU A 269 1.15 -6.03 -7.00
N GLY A 270 0.73 -7.11 -6.37
CA GLY A 270 -0.17 -7.99 -7.05
C GLY A 270 -0.95 -8.89 -6.13
N ILE A 271 -2.02 -9.38 -6.73
CA ILE A 271 -3.08 -10.09 -6.06
C ILE A 271 -3.21 -11.40 -6.82
N VAL A 272 -2.77 -12.47 -6.17
CA VAL A 272 -2.88 -13.83 -6.67
C VAL A 272 -4.23 -14.37 -6.26
N SER A 273 -4.94 -15.00 -7.20
CA SER A 273 -6.09 -15.85 -6.96
C SER A 273 -5.75 -17.25 -7.44
N ILE A 274 -5.90 -18.23 -6.55
CA ILE A 274 -5.72 -19.65 -6.84
C ILE A 274 -7.02 -20.35 -6.49
N GLU A 275 -7.48 -21.16 -7.43
CA GLU A 275 -8.61 -22.04 -7.23
C GLU A 275 -8.18 -23.48 -7.56
N SER A 276 -8.35 -24.40 -6.60
CA SER A 276 -7.76 -25.74 -6.64
C SER A 276 -8.68 -26.82 -6.11
N ASN A 277 -8.41 -28.07 -6.51
CA ASN A 277 -9.03 -29.27 -5.91
C ASN A 277 -8.23 -29.80 -4.71
N ALA A 278 -7.00 -29.34 -4.50
CA ALA A 278 -6.21 -29.65 -3.30
C ALA A 278 -6.79 -28.95 -2.06
N SER A 279 -6.38 -29.39 -0.87
CA SER A 279 -6.82 -28.78 0.39
C SER A 279 -6.23 -27.38 0.59
N TYR A 280 -6.87 -26.56 1.44
CA TYR A 280 -6.35 -25.24 1.82
C TYR A 280 -4.90 -25.29 2.29
N ASN A 281 -4.56 -26.24 3.16
CA ASN A 281 -3.21 -26.34 3.72
C ASN A 281 -2.16 -26.64 2.64
N GLU A 282 -2.49 -27.51 1.68
CA GLU A 282 -1.60 -27.84 0.56
C GLU A 282 -1.40 -26.64 -0.36
N VAL A 283 -2.48 -25.93 -0.71
CA VAL A 283 -2.39 -24.73 -1.57
C VAL A 283 -1.66 -23.59 -0.86
N ASN A 284 -1.95 -23.34 0.42
CA ASN A 284 -1.29 -22.32 1.24
C ASN A 284 0.21 -22.62 1.38
N PHE A 285 0.57 -23.88 1.63
CA PHE A 285 1.96 -24.31 1.68
C PHE A 285 2.67 -24.09 0.34
N ALA A 286 2.08 -24.56 -0.76
CA ALA A 286 2.66 -24.43 -2.09
C ALA A 286 2.85 -22.95 -2.49
N LEU A 287 1.88 -22.10 -2.18
CA LEU A 287 1.95 -20.65 -2.42
C LEU A 287 3.08 -20.02 -1.59
N LYS A 288 3.15 -20.29 -0.29
CA LYS A 288 4.22 -19.78 0.59
C LYS A 288 5.60 -20.26 0.12
N ALA A 289 5.71 -21.51 -0.30
CA ALA A 289 6.94 -22.05 -0.86
C ALA A 289 7.37 -21.28 -2.11
N ALA A 290 6.44 -21.01 -3.04
CA ALA A 290 6.76 -20.24 -4.26
C ALA A 290 7.13 -18.78 -3.98
N LEU A 291 6.50 -18.14 -3.01
CA LEU A 291 6.80 -16.74 -2.62
C LEU A 291 8.14 -16.59 -1.87
N THR A 292 8.63 -17.65 -1.25
CA THR A 292 9.89 -17.67 -0.48
C THR A 292 11.04 -18.36 -1.21
N ALA A 293 10.75 -19.02 -2.33
CA ALA A 293 11.72 -19.79 -3.09
C ALA A 293 12.89 -18.93 -3.57
N GLY A 294 14.10 -19.48 -3.45
CA GLY A 294 15.26 -18.96 -4.14
C GLY A 294 15.10 -19.11 -5.65
N ILE A 295 15.76 -18.23 -6.40
CA ILE A 295 15.82 -18.28 -7.86
C ILE A 295 17.12 -18.99 -8.25
N VAL A 296 17.03 -20.13 -8.94
CA VAL A 296 18.18 -20.88 -9.46
C VAL A 296 18.06 -20.92 -10.97
N ASN A 297 19.08 -20.43 -11.69
CA ASN A 297 19.09 -20.35 -13.16
C ASN A 297 17.84 -19.66 -13.75
N GLY A 298 17.34 -18.61 -13.10
CA GLY A 298 16.16 -17.88 -13.56
C GLY A 298 14.82 -18.61 -13.35
N THR A 299 14.78 -19.69 -12.59
CA THR A 299 13.56 -20.44 -12.27
C THR A 299 13.33 -20.48 -10.75
N LEU A 300 12.06 -20.47 -10.33
CA LEU A 300 11.71 -20.71 -8.93
C LEU A 300 12.07 -22.14 -8.52
N ASN A 301 12.88 -22.25 -7.47
CA ASN A 301 13.25 -23.54 -6.90
C ASN A 301 12.26 -23.95 -5.81
N ILE A 302 11.17 -24.61 -6.22
CA ILE A 302 10.16 -25.21 -5.32
C ILE A 302 10.11 -26.72 -5.49
N ASP A 303 9.63 -27.43 -4.46
CA ASP A 303 9.47 -28.88 -4.53
C ASP A 303 8.42 -29.30 -5.58
N SER A 304 8.58 -30.53 -6.10
CA SER A 304 7.74 -31.05 -7.20
C SER A 304 6.25 -31.10 -6.85
N ASN A 305 5.89 -31.33 -5.59
CA ASN A 305 4.50 -31.42 -5.18
C ASN A 305 3.85 -30.02 -5.14
N SER A 306 4.52 -29.04 -4.52
CA SER A 306 4.07 -27.64 -4.54
C SER A 306 3.93 -27.11 -5.97
N LYS A 307 4.91 -27.41 -6.83
CA LYS A 307 4.87 -27.04 -8.25
C LYS A 307 3.63 -27.64 -8.93
N LYS A 308 3.42 -28.95 -8.78
CA LYS A 308 2.28 -29.65 -9.37
C LYS A 308 0.94 -29.06 -8.92
N ILE A 309 0.78 -28.78 -7.62
CA ILE A 309 -0.43 -28.17 -7.07
C ILE A 309 -0.71 -26.82 -7.76
N LEU A 310 0.31 -25.97 -7.90
CA LEU A 310 0.16 -24.65 -8.53
C LEU A 310 -0.10 -24.74 -10.04
N GLU A 311 0.50 -25.71 -10.73
CA GLU A 311 0.30 -25.95 -12.18
C GLU A 311 -1.10 -26.52 -12.49
N GLU A 312 -1.65 -27.36 -11.63
CA GLU A 312 -2.99 -27.96 -11.81
C GLU A 312 -4.15 -27.06 -11.33
N SER A 313 -3.83 -25.93 -10.71
CA SER A 313 -4.81 -24.96 -10.19
C SER A 313 -5.15 -23.87 -11.20
N ASP A 314 -6.35 -23.30 -11.09
CA ASP A 314 -6.74 -22.11 -11.83
C ASP A 314 -6.09 -20.89 -11.15
N LEU A 315 -4.88 -20.56 -11.60
CA LEU A 315 -4.06 -19.48 -11.05
C LEU A 315 -4.18 -18.22 -11.91
N SER A 316 -4.50 -17.09 -11.29
CA SER A 316 -4.43 -15.76 -11.91
C SER A 316 -3.72 -14.75 -11.01
N VAL A 317 -2.99 -13.81 -11.60
CA VAL A 317 -2.31 -12.74 -10.87
C VAL A 317 -2.67 -11.40 -11.48
N TYR A 318 -3.28 -10.55 -10.68
CA TYR A 318 -3.43 -9.12 -10.97
C TYR A 318 -2.13 -8.41 -10.59
N LEU A 319 -1.54 -7.65 -11.51
CA LEU A 319 -0.22 -7.04 -11.36
C LEU A 319 -0.26 -5.54 -11.63
N VAL A 320 0.35 -4.76 -10.73
CA VAL A 320 0.61 -3.33 -10.86
C VAL A 320 2.09 -3.08 -10.62
N GLY A 321 2.78 -2.44 -11.56
CA GLY A 321 4.22 -2.16 -11.45
C GLY A 321 5.14 -3.32 -11.83
N GLY A 322 4.75 -4.08 -12.86
CA GLY A 322 5.65 -5.05 -13.52
C GLY A 322 6.85 -4.36 -14.18
N ARG A 323 7.95 -5.10 -14.41
CA ARG A 323 9.16 -4.53 -15.03
C ARG A 323 8.83 -3.90 -16.38
N GLY A 324 9.11 -2.61 -16.52
CA GLY A 324 8.99 -1.87 -17.79
C GLY A 324 7.57 -1.56 -18.23
N THR A 325 6.55 -1.76 -17.38
CA THR A 325 5.17 -1.45 -17.73
C THR A 325 4.48 -0.63 -16.64
N ASP A 326 4.00 0.56 -17.03
CA ASP A 326 3.08 1.37 -16.22
C ASP A 326 1.65 0.79 -16.21
N ALA A 327 1.39 -0.24 -17.02
CA ALA A 327 0.08 -0.84 -17.19
C ALA A 327 -0.22 -1.91 -16.14
N VAL A 328 -1.50 -1.97 -15.77
CA VAL A 328 -2.09 -3.07 -15.03
C VAL A 328 -2.19 -4.31 -15.93
N GLN A 329 -1.83 -5.48 -15.42
CA GLN A 329 -1.87 -6.72 -16.16
C GLN A 329 -2.54 -7.83 -15.37
N VAL A 330 -3.13 -8.80 -16.07
CA VAL A 330 -3.66 -10.03 -15.49
C VAL A 330 -3.01 -11.18 -16.22
N ILE A 331 -2.18 -11.93 -15.49
CA ILE A 331 -1.46 -13.09 -16.02
C ILE A 331 -2.10 -14.37 -15.47
N LYS A 332 -2.12 -15.43 -16.28
CA LYS A 332 -2.72 -16.72 -15.91
C LYS A 332 -1.66 -17.81 -15.84
N GLY A 333 -1.93 -18.82 -15.00
CA GLY A 333 -1.12 -20.02 -14.85
C GLY A 333 0.17 -19.81 -14.04
N PHE A 334 0.75 -20.93 -13.63
CA PHE A 334 1.96 -20.97 -12.80
C PHE A 334 3.17 -20.32 -13.48
N GLU A 335 3.34 -20.47 -14.80
CA GLU A 335 4.46 -19.86 -15.52
C GLU A 335 4.42 -18.33 -15.43
N GLY A 336 3.26 -17.71 -15.65
CA GLY A 336 3.09 -16.26 -15.50
C GLY A 336 3.43 -15.80 -14.08
N PHE A 337 2.88 -16.50 -13.08
CA PHE A 337 3.18 -16.22 -11.68
C PHE A 337 4.67 -16.37 -11.34
N SER A 338 5.31 -17.44 -11.78
CA SER A 338 6.74 -17.69 -11.59
C SER A 338 7.58 -16.58 -12.22
N ASN A 339 7.27 -16.21 -13.47
CA ASN A 339 7.94 -15.11 -14.16
C ASN A 339 7.79 -13.78 -13.42
N PHE A 340 6.63 -13.53 -12.81
CA PHE A 340 6.44 -12.34 -11.98
C PHE A 340 7.35 -12.33 -10.74
N ILE A 341 7.43 -13.44 -9.99
CA ILE A 341 8.27 -13.53 -8.79
C ILE A 341 9.76 -13.43 -9.16
N VAL A 342 10.20 -14.16 -10.18
CA VAL A 342 11.59 -14.18 -10.65
C VAL A 342 12.04 -12.80 -11.13
N ASN A 343 11.21 -12.13 -11.90
CA ASN A 343 11.51 -10.80 -12.45
C ASN A 343 11.20 -9.68 -11.47
N GLY A 344 11.31 -9.94 -10.16
CA GLY A 344 11.13 -8.95 -9.13
C GLY A 344 12.11 -7.77 -9.28
N GLY A 345 11.62 -6.57 -9.63
CA GLY A 345 12.43 -5.35 -9.78
C GLY A 345 12.94 -4.78 -8.45
N ARG A 346 14.17 -4.22 -8.46
CA ARG A 346 14.69 -3.39 -7.36
C ARG A 346 14.16 -1.97 -7.49
N PHE A 347 13.89 -1.34 -6.36
CA PHE A 347 13.62 0.10 -6.30
C PHE A 347 14.91 0.87 -6.59
N THR A 348 14.89 1.71 -7.62
CA THR A 348 16.00 2.58 -8.04
C THR A 348 15.42 3.85 -8.66
N PRO A 349 16.19 4.93 -8.82
CA PRO A 349 15.74 6.11 -9.57
C PRO A 349 15.30 5.77 -11.02
N GLU A 350 15.92 4.77 -11.63
CA GLU A 350 15.60 4.28 -12.97
C GLU A 350 14.37 3.37 -12.99
N ALA A 351 14.04 2.77 -11.85
CA ALA A 351 12.87 1.91 -11.66
C ALA A 351 12.18 2.23 -10.32
N PRO A 352 11.52 3.41 -10.22
CA PRO A 352 10.91 3.86 -8.97
C PRO A 352 9.69 3.03 -8.57
N GLY A 353 9.17 2.20 -9.48
CA GLY A 353 7.87 1.55 -9.38
C GLY A 353 6.78 2.47 -9.92
N VAL A 354 5.53 2.12 -9.62
CA VAL A 354 4.35 2.87 -10.06
C VAL A 354 3.41 3.08 -8.87
N PRO A 355 2.41 3.98 -8.96
CA PRO A 355 1.34 4.05 -7.97
C PRO A 355 0.65 2.69 -7.80
N ILE A 356 0.64 2.16 -6.57
CA ILE A 356 0.02 0.88 -6.21
C ILE A 356 -1.13 1.04 -5.21
N TYR A 357 -1.06 2.07 -4.37
CA TYR A 357 -2.15 2.50 -3.51
C TYR A 357 -2.28 4.02 -3.51
N PHE A 358 -3.46 4.48 -3.15
CA PHE A 358 -3.67 5.86 -2.76
C PHE A 358 -4.67 5.95 -1.60
N SER A 359 -4.58 7.07 -0.88
CA SER A 359 -5.59 7.52 0.07
C SER A 359 -6.12 8.87 -0.40
N ALA A 360 -7.36 9.17 -0.05
CA ALA A 360 -8.02 10.40 -0.46
C ALA A 360 -8.65 11.10 0.74
N SER A 361 -8.90 12.39 0.59
CA SER A 361 -9.57 13.23 1.57
C SER A 361 -10.75 13.95 0.92
N HIS A 362 -11.82 14.18 1.69
CA HIS A 362 -12.96 14.99 1.25
C HIS A 362 -12.51 16.44 1.04
N ALA A 363 -12.85 17.04 -0.11
CA ALA A 363 -12.50 18.43 -0.37
C ALA A 363 -13.30 19.44 0.50
N THR A 364 -14.38 18.98 1.14
CA THR A 364 -15.25 19.81 1.98
C THR A 364 -14.69 20.07 3.37
N ASP A 365 -13.98 19.11 3.95
CA ASP A 365 -13.52 19.16 5.34
C ASP A 365 -12.14 18.52 5.58
N ASN A 366 -11.49 18.03 4.51
CA ASN A 366 -10.20 17.35 4.53
C ASN A 366 -10.18 16.05 5.35
N SER A 367 -11.34 15.53 5.76
CA SER A 367 -11.45 14.24 6.43
C SER A 367 -11.09 13.08 5.48
N VAL A 368 -10.61 11.98 6.03
CA VAL A 368 -10.22 10.79 5.26
C VAL A 368 -11.45 10.22 4.55
N PHE A 369 -11.32 9.98 3.24
CA PHE A 369 -12.30 9.23 2.47
C PHE A 369 -12.08 7.73 2.68
N TYR A 370 -13.17 7.02 2.99
CA TYR A 370 -13.18 5.57 3.06
C TYR A 370 -14.06 5.03 1.94
N THR A 371 -13.54 4.08 1.18
CA THR A 371 -14.41 3.28 0.31
C THR A 371 -15.35 2.44 1.16
N THR A 372 -16.51 2.12 0.62
CA THR A 372 -17.44 1.15 1.20
C THR A 372 -17.71 0.03 0.20
N PHE A 373 -17.62 -1.23 0.65
CA PHE A 373 -17.84 -2.37 -0.23
C PHE A 373 -18.46 -3.56 0.51
N THR A 374 -19.23 -4.34 -0.23
CA THR A 374 -20.00 -5.46 0.32
C THR A 374 -19.48 -6.78 -0.23
N ILE A 375 -19.39 -7.75 0.68
CA ILE A 375 -19.02 -9.13 0.41
C ILE A 375 -20.20 -10.02 0.74
N ASP A 376 -20.61 -10.82 -0.23
CA ASP A 376 -21.72 -11.75 -0.13
C ASP A 376 -21.19 -13.20 -0.22
N LYS A 377 -21.66 -14.02 0.72
CA LYS A 377 -21.42 -15.46 0.84
C LYS A 377 -22.71 -16.24 0.77
#